data_AF-A0A819UW92-F1
#
_entry.id   AF-A0A819UW92-F1
#
_cell.length_a   1.000
_cell.length_b   1.000
_cell.length_c   1.000
_cell.angle_alpha   90.00
_cell.angle_beta   90.00
_cell.angle_gamma   90.00
#
_symmetry.space_group_name_H-M   'P 1'
#
loop_
_entity.id
_entity.type
_entity.pdbx_description
1 polymer ?
#
loop_
_entity_poly.entity_id
_entity_poly.type
_entity_poly.pdbx_seq_one_letter_code
_entity_poly.pdbx_strand_id
1 'polypeptide(L)' 'SIGVGGTRYISFEDRHWHNDCFVCQRCRTSLVGRGFLTEGPNILCPDCGKREHYYERERENNEYTPALRTVISYHHRTN' A
#
# COMPACT_ATOMS: atom_id res chain seq x y z
N SER A 1 6.62 -15.43 -31.84
CA SER A 1 5.92 -16.09 -30.72
C SER A 1 5.46 -15.02 -29.75
N ILE A 2 4.15 -14.76 -29.67
CA ILE A 2 3.58 -13.69 -28.83
C ILE A 2 3.66 -14.15 -27.36
N GLY A 3 4.47 -13.45 -26.57
CA GLY A 3 4.64 -13.72 -25.14
C GLY A 3 3.48 -13.11 -24.34
N VAL A 4 2.64 -13.95 -23.76
CA VAL A 4 1.59 -13.52 -22.82
C VAL A 4 2.20 -13.44 -21.42
N GLY A 5 2.91 -12.36 -21.14
CA GLY A 5 3.34 -12.02 -19.79
C GLY A 5 2.16 -11.40 -19.04
N GLY A 6 1.40 -12.19 -18.29
CA GLY A 6 0.27 -11.69 -17.51
C GLY A 6 0.73 -10.66 -16.47
N THR A 7 0.27 -9.41 -16.60
CA THR A 7 0.54 -8.35 -15.62
C THR A 7 -0.08 -8.74 -14.28
N ARG A 8 0.74 -8.81 -13.22
CA ARG A 8 0.26 -9.12 -11.87
C ARG A 8 -0.36 -7.88 -11.24
N TYR A 9 -1.54 -8.03 -10.65
CA TYR A 9 -2.25 -6.96 -9.97
C TYR A 9 -2.24 -7.16 -8.46
N ILE A 10 -2.31 -6.06 -7.73
CA ILE A 10 -2.54 -5.99 -6.30
C ILE A 10 -3.91 -5.36 -6.09
N SER A 11 -4.76 -6.00 -5.30
CA SER A 11 -6.11 -5.52 -4.99
C SER A 11 -6.25 -5.27 -3.50
N PHE A 12 -6.87 -4.15 -3.15
CA PHE A 12 -7.21 -3.80 -1.78
C PHE A 12 -8.41 -2.86 -1.75
N GLU A 13 -9.45 -3.23 -0.99
CA GLU A 13 -10.77 -2.59 -1.07
C GLU A 13 -11.23 -2.56 -2.55
N ASP A 14 -11.76 -1.44 -3.03
CA ASP A 14 -12.17 -1.29 -4.43
C ASP A 14 -11.04 -0.82 -5.37
N ARG A 15 -9.80 -0.77 -4.86
CA ARG A 15 -8.64 -0.25 -5.59
C ARG A 15 -7.75 -1.37 -6.11
N HIS A 16 -7.18 -1.12 -7.27
CA HIS A 16 -6.38 -2.07 -8.03
C HIS A 16 -5.14 -1.37 -8.58
N TRP A 17 -3.98 -2.00 -8.41
CA TRP A 17 -2.71 -1.49 -8.93
C TRP A 17 -2.01 -2.58 -9.72
N HIS A 18 -1.33 -2.19 -10.81
CA HIS A 18 -0.28 -3.04 -11.34
C HIS A 18 0.81 -3.21 -10.27
N ASN A 19 1.49 -4.35 -10.29
CA ASN A 19 2.60 -4.61 -9.37
C ASN A 19 3.63 -3.46 -9.35
N ASP A 20 4.03 -2.97 -10.53
CA ASP A 20 4.99 -1.88 -10.69
C ASP A 20 4.42 -0.50 -10.28
N CYS A 21 3.10 -0.36 -10.23
CA CYS A 21 2.42 0.87 -9.79
C CYS A 21 2.15 0.90 -8.29
N PHE A 22 2.34 -0.22 -7.58
CA PHE A 22 2.08 -0.31 -6.14
C PHE A 22 3.28 0.21 -5.34
N VAL A 23 3.44 1.53 -5.34
CA VAL A 23 4.58 2.24 -4.77
C VAL A 23 4.14 3.35 -3.82
N CYS A 24 4.96 3.67 -2.84
CA CYS A 24 4.72 4.79 -1.92
C CYS A 24 4.64 6.11 -2.69
N GLN A 25 3.60 6.90 -2.43
CA GLN A 25 3.41 8.20 -3.09
C GLN A 25 4.57 9.17 -2.85
N ARG A 26 5.21 9.12 -1.68
CA ARG A 26 6.27 10.07 -1.28
C ARG A 26 7.66 9.65 -1.73
N CYS A 27 8.08 8.43 -1.41
CA CYS A 27 9.45 7.97 -1.69
C CYS A 27 9.55 7.02 -2.89
N ARG A 28 8.42 6.69 -3.54
CA ARG A 28 8.34 5.80 -4.70
C ARG A 28 8.89 4.38 -4.48
N THR A 29 9.16 3.98 -3.23
CA THR A 29 9.57 2.60 -2.92
C THR A 29 8.43 1.62 -3.21
N SER A 30 8.77 0.43 -3.70
CA SER A 30 7.79 -0.64 -3.90
C SER A 30 7.18 -1.07 -2.56
N LEU A 31 5.86 -1.23 -2.57
CA LEU A 31 5.05 -1.70 -1.45
C LEU A 31 4.62 -3.17 -1.63
N VAL A 32 5.06 -3.83 -2.72
CA VAL A 32 4.77 -5.23 -2.99
C VAL A 32 5.30 -6.09 -1.84
N GLY A 33 4.42 -6.88 -1.22
CA GLY A 33 4.78 -7.74 -0.08
C GLY A 33 5.15 -6.98 1.20
N ARG A 34 4.85 -5.69 1.29
CA ARG A 34 5.09 -4.85 2.47
C ARG A 34 3.78 -4.33 3.04
N GLY A 35 3.78 -4.01 4.33
CA GLY A 35 2.70 -3.22 4.91
C GLY A 35 2.68 -1.81 4.34
N PHE A 36 1.49 -1.22 4.21
CA PHE A 36 1.29 0.15 3.75
C PHE A 36 0.17 0.83 4.52
N LEU A 37 0.10 2.15 4.37
CA LEU A 37 -0.92 3.02 4.91
C LEU A 37 -1.70 3.64 3.76
N THR A 38 -2.98 3.90 3.96
CA THR A 38 -3.84 4.58 2.99
C THR A 38 -4.19 5.97 3.50
N GLU A 39 -3.95 6.98 2.68
CA GLU A 39 -4.27 8.37 2.98
C GLU A 39 -5.10 8.93 1.83
N GLY A 40 -6.43 8.85 1.97
CA GLY A 40 -7.36 9.11 0.88
C GLY A 40 -7.03 8.24 -0.36
N PRO A 41 -6.73 8.85 -1.53
CA PRO A 41 -6.37 8.12 -2.74
C PRO A 41 -4.94 7.58 -2.72
N ASN A 42 -4.09 8.07 -1.82
CA ASN A 42 -2.66 7.76 -1.81
C ASN A 42 -2.35 6.53 -0.95
N ILE A 43 -1.24 5.86 -1.28
CA ILE A 43 -0.65 4.80 -0.47
C ILE A 43 0.75 5.21 -0.02
N LEU A 44 1.08 4.96 1.24
CA LEU A 44 2.35 5.35 1.86
C LEU A 44 3.05 4.14 2.46
N CYS A 45 4.38 4.14 2.40
CA CYS A 45 5.15 3.19 3.21
C CYS A 45 5.07 3.58 4.70
N PRO A 46 5.33 2.63 5.61
CA PRO A 46 5.30 2.87 7.06
C PRO A 46 6.20 4.04 7.48
N ASP A 47 7.39 4.15 6.88
CA ASP A 47 8.35 5.22 7.24
C ASP A 47 7.90 6.61 6.79
N CYS A 48 7.18 6.70 5.66
CA CYS A 48 6.62 7.96 5.19
C CYS A 48 5.39 8.38 6.01
N GLY A 49 4.50 7.44 6.36
CA GLY A 49 3.31 7.75 7.15
C GLY A 49 3.60 8.08 8.62
N LYS A 50 4.67 7.52 9.21
CA LYS A 50 5.12 7.88 10.58
C LYS A 50 5.43 9.36 10.76
N ARG A 51 5.79 10.09 9.68
CA ARG A 51 6.09 11.53 9.72
C ARG A 51 4.83 12.40 9.84
N GLU A 52 3.68 11.90 9.42
CA GLU A 52 2.40 12.64 9.49
C GLU A 52 1.67 12.32 10.80
N HIS A 53 1.66 11.06 11.23
CA HIS A 53 1.10 10.65 12.53
C HIS A 53 2.00 10.96 13.74
N TYR A 54 3.04 11.79 13.61
CA TYR A 54 3.76 12.33 14.77
C TYR A 54 3.05 13.54 15.38
N TYR A 55 2.27 14.31 14.61
CA TYR A 55 1.67 15.55 15.10
C TYR A 55 0.35 15.35 15.86
N GLU A 56 -0.37 14.24 15.65
CA GLU A 56 -1.55 13.87 16.46
C GLU A 56 -1.16 13.16 17.78
N ARG A 57 0.10 12.75 17.94
CA ARG A 57 0.58 11.95 19.09
C ARG A 57 0.65 12.68 20.43
N GLU A 58 0.47 14.00 20.48
CA GLU A 58 0.55 14.76 21.75
C GLU A 58 -0.82 15.08 22.37
N ARG A 59 -1.93 14.66 21.74
CA ARG A 59 -3.28 15.05 22.21
C ARG A 59 -4.09 13.93 22.86
N GLU A 60 -3.91 12.67 22.47
CA GLU A 60 -4.71 11.59 23.05
C GLU A 60 -3.88 10.41 23.53
N ASN A 61 -4.04 10.16 24.82
CA ASN A 61 -3.41 9.13 25.61
C ASN A 61 -3.93 7.74 25.17
N ASN A 62 -3.11 7.06 24.37
CA ASN A 62 -2.75 5.65 24.54
C ASN A 62 -3.85 4.56 24.42
N GLU A 63 -4.37 4.35 23.21
CA GLU A 63 -4.44 3.00 22.61
C GLU A 63 -4.47 3.13 21.07
N TYR A 64 -3.32 3.26 20.42
CA TYR A 64 -3.28 3.22 18.95
C TYR A 64 -2.13 2.39 18.42
N THR A 65 -2.45 1.17 18.01
CA THR A 65 -1.66 0.40 17.06
C THR A 65 -2.12 0.81 15.66
N PRO A 66 -1.33 1.52 14.84
CA PRO A 66 -1.65 1.62 13.42
C PRO A 66 -1.59 0.20 12.87
N ALA A 67 -2.74 -0.40 12.61
CA ALA A 67 -2.83 -1.71 12.00
C ALA A 67 -2.22 -1.58 10.60
N LEU A 68 -0.94 -1.96 10.49
CA LEU A 68 -0.24 -2.09 9.22
C LEU A 68 -1.07 -3.03 8.35
N ARG A 69 -1.73 -2.48 7.33
CA ARG A 69 -2.54 -3.30 6.43
C ARG A 69 -1.58 -4.08 5.56
N THR A 70 -1.61 -5.40 5.70
CA THR A 70 -0.85 -6.33 4.85
C THR A 70 -1.79 -6.78 3.74
N VAL A 71 -1.44 -6.52 2.48
CA VAL A 71 -2.19 -7.08 1.36
C VAL A 71 -1.63 -8.43 0.98
N ILE A 72 -2.48 -9.45 1.10
CA ILE A 72 -2.28 -10.76 0.50
C ILE A 72 -3.53 -11.02 -0.35
N SER A 73 -3.44 -10.82 -1.67
CA SER A 73 -4.23 -11.58 -2.64
C SER A 73 -3.68 -11.34 -4.04
N TYR A 74 -3.00 -12.37 -4.55
CA TYR A 74 -2.57 -12.47 -5.94
C TYR A 74 -3.76 -12.97 -6.76
N HIS A 75 -4.47 -12.08 -7.45
CA HIS A 75 -5.45 -12.52 -8.44
C HIS A 75 -4.85 -12.46 -9.85
N HIS A 76 -4.79 -13.62 -10.50
CA HIS A 76 -4.53 -13.72 -11.93
C HIS A 76 -5.82 -13.33 -12.67
N ARG A 77 -5.75 -12.28 -13.50
CA ARG A 77 -6.84 -11.94 -14.42
C ARG A 77 -6.55 -12.63 -15.75
N THR A 78 -7.30 -13.68 -16.08
CA THR A 78 -7.31 -14.24 -17.44
C THR A 78 -8.28 -13.43 -18.29
N ASN A 79 -7.87 -13.14 -19.53
CA ASN A 79 -8.66 -12.43 -20.54
C ASN A 79 -9.89 -13.24 -20.96
#